data_AF-A0A7S2FEI6-F1
#
_entry.id   AF-A0A7S2FEI6-F1
#
_cell.length_a   1.000
_cell.length_b   1.000
_cell.length_c   1.000
_cell.angle_alpha   90.00
_cell.angle_beta   90.00
_cell.angle_gamma   90.00
#
_symmetry.space_group_name_H-M   'P 1'
#
loop_
_entity.id
_entity.type
_entity.pdbx_description
1 polymer ?
#
loop_
_entity_poly.entity_id
_entity_poly.type
_entity_poly.pdbx_seq_one_letter_code
_entity_poly.pdbx_strand_id
1 'polypeptide(L)'
;VWSRFFLLPRLDVLKPTPSDRLPPTTVWSRFLDELIDVTSNPDWNGRHYSVQKFLGGWFSGGNGSLVKLENFRAFVAGVIFDAASPTMLTGQQQLTLQKMLDDFQVRMDYHFEEGLSEEAGSPRLFRHEAFTPIIHRPLLLYMVFTFLPRLLVIAVFRIVFGLTREECPLTGYYLWTRPHRGDTEKKPPVVLFHGLCGFTGYLPLLLQLLGGRQGRAAVLLEIEDVSMLLSYTRPICRPKVVTAITHALEKCQAGSKKQKAVILGHSLGSVMAAWMMVDSREVC
;
A
#
# COMPACT_ATOMS: atom_id res chain seq x y z
N VAL A 1 -11.67 -3.77 -31.63
CA VAL A 1 -10.93 -4.79 -32.43
C VAL A 1 -9.44 -4.77 -32.07
N TRP A 2 -8.72 -3.66 -32.23
CA TRP A 2 -7.29 -3.52 -31.86
C TRP A 2 -6.94 -3.88 -30.40
N SER A 3 -7.75 -3.46 -29.42
CA SER A 3 -7.56 -3.79 -28.00
C SER A 3 -7.68 -5.28 -27.68
N ARG A 4 -8.49 -6.02 -28.46
CA ARG A 4 -8.76 -7.45 -28.24
C ARG A 4 -7.63 -8.35 -28.73
N PHE A 5 -6.91 -7.93 -29.78
CA PHE A 5 -5.85 -8.74 -30.40
C PHE A 5 -4.45 -8.42 -29.90
N PHE A 6 -4.17 -7.20 -29.42
CA PHE A 6 -2.81 -6.79 -29.02
C PHE A 6 -2.65 -6.51 -27.52
N LEU A 7 -3.65 -5.88 -26.90
CA LEU A 7 -3.60 -5.49 -25.48
C LEU A 7 -4.01 -6.65 -24.56
N LEU A 8 -5.12 -7.33 -24.87
CA LEU A 8 -5.64 -8.42 -24.03
C LEU A 8 -4.63 -9.56 -23.78
N PRO A 9 -3.90 -10.10 -24.79
CA PRO A 9 -2.89 -11.12 -24.54
C PRO A 9 -1.73 -10.64 -23.65
N ARG A 10 -1.37 -9.36 -23.72
CA ARG A 10 -0.31 -8.77 -22.86
C ARG A 10 -0.80 -8.42 -21.46
N LEU A 11 -2.09 -8.13 -21.30
CA LEU A 11 -2.73 -7.90 -20.01
C LEU A 11 -3.05 -9.22 -19.30
N ASP A 12 -3.29 -10.32 -20.03
CA ASP A 12 -3.42 -11.66 -19.45
C ASP A 12 -2.11 -12.17 -18.85
N VAL A 13 -0.95 -11.66 -19.30
CA VAL A 13 0.36 -11.88 -18.63
C VAL A 13 0.42 -11.20 -17.25
N LEU A 14 -0.38 -10.16 -17.01
CA LEU A 14 -0.46 -9.49 -15.70
C LEU A 14 -1.39 -10.22 -14.73
N LYS A 15 -2.22 -11.16 -15.19
CA LYS A 15 -2.89 -12.10 -14.29
C LYS A 15 -1.81 -13.07 -13.82
N PRO A 16 -1.51 -13.16 -12.52
CA PRO A 16 -0.55 -14.15 -12.04
C PRO A 16 -0.99 -15.51 -12.57
N THR A 17 -0.07 -16.22 -13.24
CA THR A 17 -0.39 -17.54 -13.76
C THR A 17 -0.76 -18.43 -12.58
N PRO A 18 -1.63 -19.45 -12.75
CA PRO A 18 -2.00 -20.35 -11.64
C PRO A 18 -0.79 -20.96 -10.92
N SER A 19 0.34 -21.14 -11.62
CA SER A 19 1.62 -21.58 -11.09
C SER A 19 2.34 -20.56 -10.20
N ASP A 20 2.07 -19.26 -10.35
CA ASP A 20 2.66 -18.19 -9.53
C ASP A 20 1.90 -17.96 -8.22
N ARG A 21 0.67 -18.49 -8.12
CA ARG A 21 -0.15 -18.36 -6.92
C ARG A 21 0.30 -19.39 -5.89
N LEU A 22 0.71 -18.90 -4.72
CA LEU A 22 0.93 -19.77 -3.57
C LEU A 22 -0.35 -20.59 -3.31
N PRO A 23 -0.21 -21.86 -2.87
CA PRO A 23 -1.36 -22.64 -2.46
C PRO A 23 -2.19 -21.88 -1.41
N PRO A 24 -3.53 -21.96 -1.45
CA PRO A 24 -4.41 -21.29 -0.50
C PRO A 24 -4.00 -21.50 0.97
N THR A 25 -3.57 -22.71 1.31
CA THR A 25 -3.07 -23.08 2.65
C THR A 25 -1.80 -22.35 3.04
N THR A 26 -0.88 -22.11 2.11
CA THR A 26 0.35 -21.35 2.35
C THR A 26 0.05 -19.87 2.57
N VAL A 27 -0.84 -19.29 1.76
CA VAL A 27 -1.30 -17.89 1.93
C VAL A 27 -1.97 -17.73 3.30
N TRP A 28 -2.85 -18.67 3.66
CA TRP A 28 -3.54 -18.70 4.92
C TRP A 28 -2.59 -18.81 6.13
N SER A 29 -1.64 -19.73 6.09
CA SER A 29 -0.66 -19.90 7.17
C SER A 29 0.12 -18.62 7.43
N ARG A 30 0.63 -17.97 6.36
CA ARG A 30 1.37 -16.70 6.49
C ARG A 30 0.50 -15.59 7.06
N PHE A 31 -0.76 -15.52 6.62
CA PHE A 31 -1.72 -14.57 7.16
C PHE A 31 -1.92 -14.77 8.68
N LEU A 32 -2.07 -16.02 9.13
CA LEU A 32 -2.20 -16.31 10.56
C LEU A 32 -0.91 -16.05 11.33
N ASP A 33 0.26 -16.36 10.78
CA ASP A 33 1.55 -16.06 11.40
C ASP A 33 1.67 -14.56 11.70
N GLU A 34 1.34 -13.71 10.72
CA GLU A 34 1.34 -12.25 10.86
C GLU A 34 0.25 -11.77 11.82
N LEU A 35 -0.95 -12.36 11.78
CA LEU A 35 -2.02 -11.97 12.69
C LEU A 35 -1.65 -12.29 14.15
N ILE A 36 -1.08 -13.48 14.41
CA ILE A 36 -0.61 -13.89 15.73
C ILE A 36 0.48 -12.96 16.23
N ASP A 37 1.44 -12.59 15.37
CA ASP A 37 2.49 -11.64 15.73
C ASP A 37 1.88 -10.31 16.18
N VAL A 38 0.91 -9.78 15.41
CA VAL A 38 0.22 -8.52 15.72
C VAL A 38 -0.65 -8.62 16.98
N THR A 39 -1.28 -9.77 17.25
CA THR A 39 -2.14 -9.93 18.43
C THR A 39 -1.36 -10.23 19.71
N SER A 40 -0.24 -10.93 19.59
CA SER A 40 0.59 -11.35 20.74
C SER A 40 1.52 -10.23 21.20
N ASN A 41 2.02 -9.42 20.27
CA ASN A 41 2.91 -8.32 20.60
C ASN A 41 2.10 -7.05 20.94
N PRO A 42 2.37 -6.40 22.09
CA PRO A 42 1.77 -5.12 22.38
C PRO A 42 2.23 -4.05 21.38
N ASP A 43 1.33 -3.14 21.02
CA ASP A 43 1.66 -1.99 20.18
C ASP A 43 2.62 -1.02 20.90
N TRP A 44 3.03 0.04 20.21
CA TRP A 44 3.94 1.07 20.76
C TRP A 44 3.39 1.83 21.98
N ASN A 45 2.10 1.68 22.30
CA ASN A 45 1.47 2.20 23.52
C ASN A 45 1.24 1.12 24.58
N GLY A 46 1.77 -0.09 24.39
CA GLY A 46 1.52 -1.22 25.29
C GLY A 46 0.13 -1.84 25.16
N ARG A 47 -0.64 -1.53 24.09
CA ARG A 47 -1.98 -2.07 23.88
C ARG A 47 -1.95 -3.32 23.01
N HIS A 48 -2.67 -4.35 23.40
CA HIS A 48 -2.84 -5.54 22.58
C HIS A 48 -3.90 -5.32 21.48
N TYR A 49 -3.57 -5.74 20.26
CA TYR A 49 -4.52 -5.76 19.16
C TYR A 49 -5.33 -7.06 19.22
N SER A 50 -6.55 -7.03 19.77
CA SER A 50 -7.33 -8.25 19.96
C SER A 50 -7.90 -8.81 18.66
N VAL A 51 -8.20 -10.11 18.65
CA VAL A 51 -8.87 -10.80 17.53
C VAL A 51 -10.24 -10.17 17.25
N GLN A 52 -10.97 -9.76 18.28
CA GLN A 52 -12.25 -9.06 18.13
C GLN A 52 -12.06 -7.70 17.45
N LYS A 53 -10.97 -6.99 17.72
CA LYS A 53 -10.66 -5.73 17.04
C LYS A 53 -10.30 -5.95 15.57
N PHE A 54 -9.54 -7.00 15.27
CA PHE A 54 -9.28 -7.46 13.90
C PHE A 54 -10.59 -7.70 13.15
N LEU A 55 -11.45 -8.57 13.68
CA LEU A 55 -12.74 -8.92 13.09
C LEU A 55 -13.63 -7.68 12.94
N GLY A 56 -13.73 -6.83 13.97
CA GLY A 56 -14.51 -5.58 13.91
C GLY A 56 -14.02 -4.59 12.85
N GLY A 57 -12.73 -4.61 12.49
CA GLY A 57 -12.18 -3.78 11.42
C GLY A 57 -12.59 -4.24 10.01
N TRP A 58 -12.76 -5.55 9.82
CA TRP A 58 -13.15 -6.15 8.54
C TRP A 58 -14.64 -6.19 8.31
N PHE A 59 -15.43 -6.26 9.38
CA PHE A 59 -16.89 -6.32 9.30
C PHE A 59 -17.50 -4.94 9.51
N SER A 60 -18.67 -4.72 8.91
CA SER A 60 -19.27 -3.40 8.85
C SER A 60 -19.85 -2.94 10.20
N GLY A 61 -20.18 -3.89 11.09
CA GLY A 61 -20.74 -3.63 12.41
C GLY A 61 -19.75 -3.11 13.46
N GLY A 62 -18.43 -3.07 13.17
CA GLY A 62 -17.41 -2.51 14.07
C GLY A 62 -17.14 -3.31 15.37
N ASN A 63 -18.09 -4.14 15.79
CA ASN A 63 -17.95 -5.03 16.93
C ASN A 63 -17.64 -6.46 16.46
N GLY A 64 -16.39 -6.90 16.64
CA GLY A 64 -15.97 -8.24 16.24
C GLY A 64 -16.61 -9.36 17.03
N SER A 65 -17.21 -9.10 18.20
CA SER A 65 -17.95 -10.14 18.94
C SER A 65 -19.24 -10.56 18.25
N LEU A 66 -19.76 -9.74 17.33
CA LEU A 66 -20.96 -10.07 16.56
C LEU A 66 -20.65 -11.00 15.38
N VAL A 67 -19.38 -11.19 15.02
CA VAL A 67 -18.97 -12.02 13.89
C VAL A 67 -19.10 -13.48 14.27
N LYS A 68 -20.05 -14.18 13.63
CA LYS A 68 -20.28 -15.62 13.83
C LYS A 68 -19.53 -16.46 12.80
N LEU A 69 -19.55 -17.78 12.98
CA LEU A 69 -18.80 -18.72 12.14
C LEU A 69 -19.15 -18.59 10.66
N GLU A 70 -20.43 -18.44 10.29
CA GLU A 70 -20.82 -18.32 8.89
C GLU A 70 -20.41 -16.97 8.27
N ASN A 71 -20.37 -15.88 9.07
CA ASN A 71 -19.83 -14.60 8.62
C ASN A 71 -18.34 -14.74 8.28
N PHE A 72 -17.58 -15.39 9.16
CA PHE A 72 -16.15 -15.60 8.97
C PHE A 72 -15.86 -16.58 7.83
N ARG A 73 -16.65 -17.64 7.68
CA ARG A 73 -16.59 -18.56 6.54
C ARG A 73 -16.76 -17.83 5.21
N ALA A 74 -17.76 -16.96 5.09
CA ALA A 74 -17.97 -16.14 3.89
C ALA A 74 -16.79 -15.19 3.62
N PHE A 75 -16.22 -14.59 4.68
CA PHE A 75 -15.03 -13.76 4.57
C PHE A 75 -13.83 -14.53 4.01
N VAL A 76 -13.49 -15.69 4.59
CA VAL A 76 -12.35 -16.50 4.13
C VAL A 76 -12.60 -17.02 2.71
N ALA A 77 -13.83 -17.44 2.38
CA ALA A 77 -14.19 -17.87 1.04
C ALA A 77 -13.90 -16.79 -0.02
N GLY A 78 -14.30 -15.55 0.24
CA GLY A 78 -14.08 -14.49 -0.73
C GLY A 78 -12.65 -13.94 -0.75
N VAL A 79 -11.93 -13.93 0.38
CA VAL A 79 -10.53 -13.44 0.43
C VAL A 79 -9.56 -14.44 -0.18
N ILE A 80 -9.71 -15.73 0.12
CA ILE A 80 -8.74 -16.76 -0.28
C ILE A 80 -9.08 -17.38 -1.64
N PHE A 81 -10.37 -17.55 -1.93
CA PHE A 81 -10.83 -18.26 -3.13
C PHE A 81 -11.55 -17.35 -4.15
N ASP A 82 -11.66 -16.05 -3.88
CA ASP A 82 -12.38 -15.09 -4.75
C ASP A 82 -13.84 -15.52 -5.03
N ALA A 83 -14.47 -16.20 -4.06
CA ALA A 83 -15.83 -16.68 -4.16
C ALA A 83 -16.82 -15.71 -3.52
N ALA A 84 -17.93 -15.41 -4.20
CA ALA A 84 -18.98 -14.56 -3.66
C ALA A 84 -19.74 -15.21 -2.48
N SER A 85 -19.72 -16.53 -2.40
CA SER A 85 -20.34 -17.32 -1.34
C SER A 85 -19.57 -18.63 -1.11
N PRO A 86 -19.51 -19.17 0.12
CA PRO A 86 -18.96 -20.49 0.39
C PRO A 86 -19.59 -21.62 -0.44
N THR A 87 -20.86 -21.46 -0.82
CA THR A 87 -21.59 -22.47 -1.63
C THR A 87 -21.10 -22.57 -3.07
N MET A 88 -20.35 -21.58 -3.57
CA MET A 88 -19.77 -21.60 -4.92
C MET A 88 -18.44 -22.36 -5.00
N LEU A 89 -17.91 -22.81 -3.86
CA LEU A 89 -16.65 -23.54 -3.80
C LEU A 89 -16.85 -25.00 -4.21
N THR A 90 -15.86 -25.55 -4.92
CA THR A 90 -15.77 -27.01 -5.18
C THR A 90 -15.63 -27.80 -3.88
N GLY A 91 -15.96 -29.10 -3.90
CA GLY A 91 -15.86 -29.95 -2.70
C GLY A 91 -14.47 -29.92 -2.04
N GLN A 92 -13.40 -29.94 -2.84
CA GLN A 92 -12.03 -29.84 -2.33
C GLN A 92 -11.74 -28.47 -1.70
N GLN A 93 -12.25 -27.38 -2.28
CA GLN A 93 -12.12 -26.04 -1.71
C GLN A 93 -12.93 -25.89 -0.43
N GLN A 94 -14.12 -26.49 -0.33
CA GLN A 94 -14.92 -26.49 0.90
C GLN A 94 -14.18 -27.23 2.04
N LEU A 95 -13.58 -28.38 1.77
CA LEU A 95 -12.74 -29.09 2.74
C LEU A 95 -11.53 -28.26 3.16
N THR A 96 -10.91 -27.56 2.22
CA THR A 96 -9.77 -26.67 2.50
C THR A 96 -10.19 -25.47 3.35
N LEU A 97 -11.34 -24.85 3.03
CA LEU A 97 -11.93 -23.76 3.79
C LEU A 97 -12.24 -24.19 5.22
N GLN A 98 -12.84 -25.36 5.43
CA GLN A 98 -13.14 -25.84 6.78
C GLN A 98 -11.86 -26.01 7.60
N LYS A 99 -10.81 -26.61 7.02
CA LYS A 99 -9.50 -26.71 7.68
C LYS A 99 -8.92 -25.36 8.07
N MET A 100 -9.10 -24.33 7.24
CA MET A 100 -8.64 -22.96 7.54
C MET A 100 -9.41 -22.36 8.71
N LEU A 101 -10.72 -22.59 8.80
CA LEU A 101 -11.54 -22.13 9.93
C LEU A 101 -11.13 -22.83 11.22
N ASP A 102 -10.92 -24.15 11.17
CA ASP A 102 -10.46 -24.94 12.32
C ASP A 102 -9.07 -24.45 12.78
N ASP A 103 -8.16 -24.23 11.83
CA ASP A 103 -6.81 -23.68 12.08
C ASP A 103 -6.87 -22.27 12.71
N PHE A 104 -7.79 -21.40 12.26
CA PHE A 104 -8.01 -20.11 12.91
C PHE A 104 -8.36 -20.26 14.39
N GLN A 105 -9.38 -21.09 14.69
CA GLN A 105 -9.91 -21.20 16.05
C GLN A 105 -8.85 -21.77 17.00
N VAL A 106 -8.09 -22.77 16.54
CA VAL A 106 -7.01 -23.38 17.31
C VAL A 106 -5.87 -22.41 17.53
N ARG A 107 -5.37 -21.76 16.47
CA ARG A 107 -4.16 -20.92 16.57
C ARG A 107 -4.40 -19.57 17.24
N MET A 108 -5.60 -19.03 17.12
CA MET A 108 -5.98 -17.74 17.73
C MET A 108 -6.64 -17.90 19.10
N ASP A 109 -6.85 -19.14 19.56
CA ASP A 109 -7.65 -19.47 20.76
C ASP A 109 -9.00 -18.73 20.78
N TYR A 110 -9.68 -18.71 19.62
CA TYR A 110 -10.89 -17.93 19.40
C TYR A 110 -12.01 -18.82 18.88
N HIS A 111 -13.07 -18.96 19.66
CA HIS A 111 -14.21 -19.80 19.32
C HIS A 111 -15.34 -18.94 18.76
N PHE A 112 -15.78 -19.24 17.54
CA PHE A 112 -16.92 -18.55 16.95
C PHE A 112 -18.23 -19.15 17.47
N GLU A 113 -19.23 -18.31 17.73
CA GLU A 113 -20.60 -18.79 17.86
C GLU A 113 -21.09 -19.33 16.51
N GLU A 114 -21.86 -20.43 16.55
CA GLU A 114 -22.47 -20.97 15.34
C GLU A 114 -23.55 -20.04 14.75
N GLY A 115 -23.72 -20.14 13.44
CA GLY A 115 -24.72 -19.41 12.67
C GLY A 115 -24.21 -18.15 11.99
N LEU A 116 -25.17 -17.33 11.54
CA LEU A 116 -24.95 -16.09 10.82
C LEU A 116 -25.49 -14.92 11.64
N SER A 117 -24.71 -13.86 11.79
CA SER A 117 -25.14 -12.60 12.39
C SER A 117 -25.38 -11.56 11.31
N GLU A 118 -26.61 -11.05 11.21
CA GLU A 118 -26.94 -9.94 10.32
C GLU A 118 -26.32 -8.62 10.83
N GLU A 119 -26.19 -8.47 12.14
CA GLU A 119 -25.66 -7.26 12.79
C GLU A 119 -24.16 -7.06 12.55
N ALA A 120 -23.39 -8.15 12.38
CA ALA A 120 -22.00 -8.07 11.95
C ALA A 120 -21.87 -7.37 10.58
N GLY A 121 -22.92 -7.45 9.76
CA GLY A 121 -22.94 -7.00 8.38
C GLY A 121 -22.03 -7.85 7.48
N SER A 122 -21.95 -7.45 6.20
CA SER A 122 -21.00 -8.04 5.27
C SER A 122 -19.57 -7.60 5.56
N PRO A 123 -18.56 -8.44 5.25
CA PRO A 123 -17.18 -8.00 5.25
C PRO A 123 -17.02 -6.81 4.28
N ARG A 124 -16.31 -5.76 4.73
CA ARG A 124 -16.18 -4.47 4.02
C ARG A 124 -15.58 -4.62 2.61
N LEU A 125 -14.77 -5.66 2.41
CA LEU A 125 -14.21 -6.04 1.10
C LEU A 125 -15.30 -6.29 0.03
N PHE A 126 -16.48 -6.78 0.42
CA PHE A 126 -17.56 -7.15 -0.51
C PHE A 126 -18.64 -6.07 -0.68
N ARG A 127 -18.56 -4.94 0.03
CA ARG A 127 -19.54 -3.84 -0.11
C ARG A 127 -19.26 -2.96 -1.32
N HIS A 128 -18.03 -2.94 -1.82
CA HIS A 128 -17.79 -2.43 -3.15
C HIS A 128 -18.17 -3.55 -4.12
N GLU A 129 -19.32 -3.38 -4.77
CA GLU A 129 -19.84 -4.17 -5.89
C GLU A 129 -18.80 -5.15 -6.42
N ALA A 130 -19.00 -6.43 -6.05
CA ALA A 130 -18.27 -7.61 -6.51
C ALA A 130 -17.38 -7.27 -7.71
N PHE A 131 -16.09 -7.03 -7.45
CA PHE A 131 -15.05 -6.80 -8.46
C PHE A 131 -15.63 -6.36 -9.79
N THR A 132 -16.12 -5.11 -9.88
CA THR A 132 -16.63 -4.56 -11.14
C THR A 132 -15.63 -4.99 -12.22
N PRO A 133 -16.01 -5.89 -13.14
CA PRO A 133 -15.07 -6.72 -13.87
C PRO A 133 -14.10 -5.78 -14.54
N ILE A 134 -12.83 -5.77 -14.10
CA ILE A 134 -11.85 -4.68 -14.35
C ILE A 134 -12.14 -4.07 -15.72
N ILE A 135 -12.98 -3.02 -15.74
CA ILE A 135 -13.42 -2.48 -17.01
C ILE A 135 -12.19 -1.72 -17.42
N HIS A 136 -11.43 -2.32 -18.34
CA HIS A 136 -10.22 -1.72 -18.85
C HIS A 136 -10.60 -0.32 -19.32
N ARG A 137 -10.23 0.68 -18.51
CA ARG A 137 -10.51 2.08 -18.81
C ARG A 137 -9.93 2.34 -20.20
N PRO A 138 -10.64 3.00 -21.11
CA PRO A 138 -10.11 3.33 -22.42
C PRO A 138 -8.70 3.93 -22.28
N LEU A 139 -7.76 3.54 -23.15
CA LEU A 139 -6.38 4.04 -23.14
C LEU A 139 -6.34 5.58 -23.09
N LEU A 140 -7.32 6.24 -23.73
CA LEU A 140 -7.50 7.68 -23.69
C LEU A 140 -7.67 8.24 -22.27
N LEU A 141 -8.40 7.54 -21.38
CA LEU A 141 -8.51 7.96 -19.98
C LEU A 141 -7.15 7.87 -19.28
N TYR A 142 -6.36 6.82 -19.52
CA TYR A 142 -5.00 6.74 -19.00
C TYR A 142 -4.13 7.88 -19.54
N MET A 143 -4.22 8.21 -20.82
CA MET A 143 -3.49 9.35 -21.39
C MET A 143 -3.92 10.68 -20.74
N VAL A 144 -5.22 10.97 -20.69
CA VAL A 144 -5.72 12.25 -20.15
C VAL A 144 -5.46 12.39 -18.65
N PHE A 145 -5.77 11.35 -17.86
CA PHE A 145 -5.66 11.42 -16.41
C PHE A 145 -4.25 11.13 -15.87
N THR A 146 -3.36 10.56 -16.69
CA THR A 146 -2.02 10.18 -16.22
C THR A 146 -0.93 10.97 -16.92
N PHE A 147 -1.00 11.21 -18.23
CA PHE A 147 0.08 11.86 -18.98
C PHE A 147 0.10 13.38 -18.79
N LEU A 148 -1.02 14.08 -19.03
CA LEU A 148 -1.08 15.54 -18.89
C LEU A 148 -0.77 16.00 -17.46
N PRO A 149 -1.37 15.41 -16.41
CA PRO A 149 -1.05 15.78 -15.04
C PRO A 149 0.41 15.50 -14.68
N ARG A 150 1.01 14.44 -15.20
CA ARG A 150 2.45 14.17 -15.00
C ARG A 150 3.34 15.22 -15.63
N LEU A 151 3.05 15.62 -16.88
CA LEU A 151 3.80 16.68 -17.53
C LEU A 151 3.73 17.97 -16.71
N LEU A 152 2.55 18.31 -16.20
CA LEU A 152 2.37 19.44 -15.30
C LEU A 152 3.20 19.28 -14.02
N VAL A 153 3.13 18.12 -13.35
CA VAL A 153 3.92 17.84 -12.14
C VAL A 153 5.41 17.96 -12.42
N ILE A 154 5.92 17.38 -13.52
CA ILE A 154 7.34 17.46 -13.91
C ILE A 154 7.75 18.92 -14.13
N ALA A 155 6.93 19.70 -14.84
CA ALA A 155 7.20 21.11 -15.10
C ALA A 155 7.23 21.91 -13.80
N VAL A 156 6.22 21.74 -12.93
CA VAL A 156 6.17 22.40 -11.61
C VAL A 156 7.35 21.99 -10.74
N PHE A 157 7.68 20.70 -10.69
CA PHE A 157 8.78 20.18 -9.89
C PHE A 157 10.12 20.78 -10.33
N ARG A 158 10.39 20.84 -11.63
CA ARG A 158 11.64 21.40 -12.14
C ARG A 158 11.69 22.91 -12.06
N ILE A 159 10.65 23.60 -12.54
CA ILE A 159 10.67 25.05 -12.74
C ILE A 159 10.34 25.80 -11.45
N VAL A 160 9.31 25.35 -10.73
CA VAL A 160 8.81 26.05 -9.53
C VAL A 160 9.56 25.57 -8.29
N PHE A 161 9.71 24.25 -8.12
CA PHE A 161 10.35 23.71 -6.92
C PHE A 161 11.86 23.57 -7.07
N GLY A 162 12.41 23.49 -8.27
CA GLY A 162 13.83 23.22 -8.48
C GLY A 162 14.25 21.81 -8.06
N LEU A 163 13.31 20.85 -8.12
CA LEU A 163 13.57 19.44 -7.90
C LEU A 163 14.23 18.81 -9.12
N THR A 164 15.16 17.90 -8.88
CA THR A 164 15.83 17.07 -9.88
C THR A 164 15.37 15.63 -9.75
N ARG A 165 15.02 14.99 -10.87
CA ARG A 165 14.71 13.55 -10.89
C ARG A 165 16.00 12.77 -11.07
N GLU A 166 16.29 11.88 -10.15
CA GLU A 166 17.52 11.08 -10.13
C GLU A 166 17.20 9.63 -9.81
N GLU A 167 17.97 8.71 -10.39
CA GLU A 167 17.93 7.29 -10.01
C GLU A 167 18.87 7.06 -8.84
N CYS A 168 18.40 6.36 -7.79
CA CYS A 168 19.26 5.93 -6.71
C CYS A 168 20.16 4.78 -7.21
N PRO A 169 21.49 4.94 -7.22
CA PRO A 169 22.40 3.93 -7.77
C PRO A 169 22.39 2.61 -6.98
N LEU A 170 21.96 2.64 -5.72
CA LEU A 170 21.93 1.47 -4.84
C LEU A 170 20.67 0.61 -5.02
N THR A 171 19.59 1.17 -5.58
CA THR A 171 18.27 0.52 -5.55
C THR A 171 17.55 0.55 -6.89
N GLY A 172 17.93 1.46 -7.79
CA GLY A 172 17.27 1.71 -9.07
C GLY A 172 15.98 2.53 -8.97
N TYR A 173 15.61 3.03 -7.79
CA TYR A 173 14.40 3.84 -7.62
C TYR A 173 14.61 5.28 -8.07
N TYR A 174 13.57 5.86 -8.70
CA TYR A 174 13.56 7.28 -9.06
C TYR A 174 13.04 8.14 -7.93
N LEU A 175 13.80 9.17 -7.59
CA LEU A 175 13.44 10.16 -6.59
C LEU A 175 13.49 11.55 -7.18
N TRP A 176 12.63 12.43 -6.68
CA TRP A 176 12.74 13.86 -6.89
C TRP A 176 13.44 14.47 -5.69
N THR A 177 14.63 15.01 -5.90
CA THR A 177 15.50 15.55 -4.85
C THR A 177 15.70 17.04 -5.02
N ARG A 178 15.84 17.74 -3.90
CA ARG A 178 16.26 19.13 -3.84
C ARG A 178 17.14 19.32 -2.61
N PRO A 179 18.40 19.74 -2.76
CA PRO A 179 19.26 20.04 -1.61
C PRO A 179 18.82 21.33 -0.92
N HIS A 180 19.37 21.60 0.26
CA HIS A 180 19.19 22.89 0.92
C HIS A 180 19.69 24.04 0.04
N ARG A 181 18.94 25.15 0.02
CA ARG A 181 19.35 26.40 -0.66
C ARG A 181 19.30 27.57 0.30
N GLY A 182 20.39 28.34 0.35
CA GLY A 182 20.55 29.51 1.23
C GLY A 182 20.59 29.15 2.71
N ASP A 183 20.40 30.15 3.58
CA ASP A 183 20.44 30.02 5.05
C ASP A 183 19.22 29.26 5.64
N THR A 184 18.59 28.40 4.84
CA THR A 184 17.46 27.54 5.24
C THR A 184 17.90 26.27 5.95
N GLU A 185 19.18 26.16 6.32
CA GLU A 185 19.70 25.09 7.18
C GLU A 185 18.93 24.97 8.49
N LYS A 186 18.03 25.89 8.84
CA LYS A 186 17.17 25.80 10.03
C LYS A 186 15.92 24.92 9.84
N LYS A 187 15.51 24.57 8.62
CA LYS A 187 14.29 23.76 8.39
C LYS A 187 14.65 22.31 8.09
N PRO A 188 14.12 21.31 8.82
CA PRO A 188 14.40 19.89 8.55
C PRO A 188 13.97 19.50 7.13
N PRO A 189 14.68 18.62 6.39
CA PRO A 189 14.23 18.19 5.07
C PRO A 189 12.84 17.54 5.12
N VAL A 190 12.13 17.53 4.00
CA VAL A 190 10.87 16.78 3.85
C VAL A 190 11.13 15.51 3.07
N VAL A 191 10.59 14.40 3.55
CA VAL A 191 10.37 13.21 2.72
C VAL A 191 8.88 13.06 2.48
N LEU A 192 8.46 12.92 1.22
CA LEU A 192 7.06 12.68 0.87
C LEU A 192 6.91 11.37 0.09
N PHE A 193 6.01 10.51 0.58
CA PHE A 193 5.51 9.32 -0.09
C PHE A 193 4.06 9.55 -0.52
N HIS A 194 3.81 9.52 -1.82
CA HIS A 194 2.46 9.69 -2.36
C HIS A 194 1.66 8.37 -2.31
N GLY A 195 0.33 8.49 -2.34
CA GLY A 195 -0.59 7.36 -2.50
C GLY A 195 -0.91 7.05 -3.96
N LEU A 196 -2.09 6.46 -4.20
CA LEU A 196 -2.61 6.26 -5.55
C LEU A 196 -2.64 7.60 -6.32
N CYS A 197 -2.32 7.55 -7.62
CA CYS A 197 -2.33 8.69 -8.56
C CYS A 197 -1.12 9.66 -8.50
N GLY A 198 0.00 9.28 -7.88
CA GLY A 198 1.24 10.07 -7.96
C GLY A 198 1.15 11.41 -7.22
N PHE A 199 1.94 12.40 -7.63
CA PHE A 199 2.04 13.69 -6.93
C PHE A 199 1.02 14.77 -7.33
N THR A 200 0.18 14.54 -8.34
CA THR A 200 -0.73 15.57 -8.89
C THR A 200 -1.62 16.19 -7.81
N GLY A 201 -2.27 15.37 -6.98
CA GLY A 201 -3.15 15.84 -5.90
C GLY A 201 -2.44 16.56 -4.76
N TYR A 202 -1.10 16.51 -4.72
CA TYR A 202 -0.29 17.06 -3.64
C TYR A 202 0.34 18.40 -4.03
N LEU A 203 0.12 18.90 -5.25
CA LEU A 203 0.70 20.18 -5.69
C LEU A 203 0.35 21.36 -4.77
N PRO A 204 -0.89 21.53 -4.27
CA PRO A 204 -1.18 22.63 -3.33
C PRO A 204 -0.38 22.54 -2.02
N LEU A 205 -0.26 21.33 -1.46
CA LEU A 205 0.54 21.07 -0.26
C LEU A 205 2.03 21.32 -0.54
N LEU A 206 2.55 20.82 -1.65
CA LEU A 206 3.94 21.01 -2.05
C LEU A 206 4.26 22.48 -2.34
N LEU A 207 3.33 23.26 -2.85
CA LEU A 207 3.48 24.72 -2.98
C LEU A 207 3.63 25.39 -1.62
N GLN A 208 2.91 24.96 -0.59
CA GLN A 208 3.06 25.51 0.76
C GLN A 208 4.36 25.07 1.44
N LEU A 209 4.75 23.80 1.26
CA LEU A 209 5.93 23.23 1.91
C LEU A 209 7.25 23.63 1.23
N LEU A 210 7.24 23.67 -0.10
CA LEU A 210 8.42 23.81 -0.94
C LEU A 210 8.44 25.08 -1.77
N GLY A 211 7.31 25.79 -1.89
CA GLY A 211 7.21 27.06 -2.60
C GLY A 211 7.84 28.20 -1.79
N GLY A 212 8.63 29.01 -2.49
CA GLY A 212 9.38 30.12 -1.90
C GLY A 212 10.82 30.17 -2.39
N ARG A 213 11.46 31.33 -2.26
CA ARG A 213 12.87 31.56 -2.69
C ARG A 213 13.91 30.88 -1.81
N GLN A 214 13.51 30.50 -0.60
CA GLN A 214 14.34 29.85 0.41
C GLN A 214 14.02 28.35 0.40
N GLY A 215 14.89 27.55 -0.22
CA GLY A 215 14.61 26.17 -0.58
C GLY A 215 14.90 25.17 0.54
N ARG A 216 13.85 24.74 1.24
CA ARG A 216 13.89 23.57 2.13
C ARG A 216 14.30 22.32 1.34
N ALA A 217 15.23 21.51 1.88
CA ALA A 217 15.59 20.24 1.25
C ALA A 217 14.38 19.31 1.17
N ALA A 218 14.29 18.53 0.09
CA ALA A 218 13.16 17.65 -0.14
C ALA A 218 13.58 16.39 -0.89
N VAL A 219 12.98 15.26 -0.52
CA VAL A 219 13.09 13.97 -1.19
C VAL A 219 11.68 13.43 -1.40
N LEU A 220 11.26 13.27 -2.65
CA LEU A 220 9.95 12.74 -2.99
C LEU A 220 10.15 11.42 -3.74
N LEU A 221 9.62 10.32 -3.21
CA LEU A 221 9.73 9.01 -3.87
C LEU A 221 8.59 8.85 -4.87
N GLU A 222 8.92 8.63 -6.14
CA GLU A 222 7.92 8.24 -7.13
C GLU A 222 7.73 6.71 -7.08
N ILE A 223 6.57 6.27 -6.62
CA ILE A 223 6.21 4.86 -6.49
C ILE A 223 5.52 4.46 -7.79
N GLU A 224 6.27 3.78 -8.67
CA GLU A 224 5.78 3.51 -10.01
C GLU A 224 4.54 2.59 -10.00
N ASP A 225 4.55 1.59 -9.11
CA ASP A 225 3.49 0.59 -8.95
C ASP A 225 2.11 1.18 -8.61
N VAL A 226 2.07 2.35 -7.98
CA VAL A 226 0.80 2.98 -7.52
C VAL A 226 0.47 4.28 -8.21
N SER A 227 1.37 4.76 -9.07
CA SER A 227 1.19 5.98 -9.83
C SER A 227 0.48 5.75 -11.17
N MET A 228 -0.27 4.65 -11.32
CA MET A 228 -0.92 4.25 -12.57
C MET A 228 0.05 4.28 -13.78
N LEU A 229 1.30 3.84 -13.60
CA LEU A 229 2.25 3.71 -14.70
C LEU A 229 1.99 2.45 -15.52
N LEU A 230 2.32 2.52 -16.81
CA LEU A 230 2.33 1.34 -17.68
C LEU A 230 3.61 0.50 -17.52
N SER A 231 4.54 0.93 -16.66
CA SER A 231 5.80 0.24 -16.36
C SER A 231 5.78 -0.23 -14.91
N TYR A 232 5.86 -1.55 -14.71
CA TYR A 232 5.83 -2.24 -13.42
C TYR A 232 7.15 -2.97 -13.14
N THR A 233 8.27 -2.40 -13.59
CA THR A 233 9.57 -3.07 -13.59
C THR A 233 10.29 -3.03 -12.24
N ARG A 234 9.79 -2.26 -11.27
CA ARG A 234 10.47 -1.95 -10.01
C ARG A 234 9.55 -2.13 -8.80
N PRO A 235 9.35 -3.37 -8.35
CA PRO A 235 8.49 -3.62 -7.20
C PRO A 235 8.97 -2.85 -5.97
N ILE A 236 8.04 -2.24 -5.24
CA ILE A 236 8.27 -1.59 -3.96
C ILE A 236 8.72 -2.63 -2.92
N CYS A 237 9.84 -2.36 -2.26
CA CYS A 237 10.44 -3.25 -1.27
C CYS A 237 11.01 -2.43 -0.10
N ARG A 238 10.67 -2.79 1.13
CA ARG A 238 11.05 -2.09 2.36
C ARG A 238 12.54 -1.72 2.46
N PRO A 239 13.50 -2.67 2.40
CA PRO A 239 14.93 -2.34 2.51
C PRO A 239 15.41 -1.41 1.38
N LYS A 240 14.87 -1.55 0.17
CA LYS A 240 15.22 -0.67 -0.96
C LYS A 240 14.68 0.75 -0.73
N VAL A 241 13.44 0.90 -0.26
CA VAL A 241 12.87 2.22 0.05
C VAL A 241 13.70 2.91 1.11
N VAL A 242 13.99 2.22 2.22
CA VAL A 242 14.78 2.76 3.32
C VAL A 242 16.18 3.19 2.85
N THR A 243 16.84 2.35 2.07
CA THR A 243 18.18 2.64 1.51
C THR A 243 18.14 3.84 0.56
N ALA A 244 17.17 3.90 -0.35
CA ALA A 244 17.06 4.97 -1.34
C ALA A 244 16.83 6.34 -0.69
N ILE A 245 15.95 6.39 0.31
CA ILE A 245 15.60 7.63 1.01
C ILE A 245 16.75 8.10 1.90
N THR A 246 17.38 7.19 2.63
CA THR A 246 18.54 7.51 3.48
C THR A 246 19.67 8.09 2.62
N HIS A 247 20.00 7.43 1.51
CA HIS A 247 21.01 7.90 0.56
C HIS A 247 20.66 9.28 -0.03
N ALA A 248 19.39 9.49 -0.43
CA ALA A 248 18.95 10.76 -0.98
C ALA A 248 18.99 11.90 0.06
N LEU A 249 18.66 11.62 1.32
CA LEU A 249 18.73 12.59 2.42
C LEU A 249 20.17 12.97 2.73
N GLU A 250 21.08 12.00 2.82
CA GLU A 250 22.51 12.25 3.00
C GLU A 250 23.06 13.17 1.90
N LYS A 251 22.69 12.89 0.64
CA LYS A 251 23.06 13.74 -0.50
C LYS A 251 22.44 15.15 -0.40
N CYS A 252 21.16 15.26 -0.03
CA CYS A 252 20.47 16.55 0.08
C CYS A 252 21.00 17.43 1.22
N GLN A 253 21.57 16.81 2.24
CA GLN A 253 22.16 17.47 3.41
C GLN A 253 23.69 17.60 3.34
N ALA A 254 24.33 17.10 2.29
CA ALA A 254 25.78 17.19 2.13
C ALA A 254 26.25 18.65 2.18
N GLY A 255 27.13 18.96 3.13
CA GLY A 255 27.62 20.32 3.36
C GLY A 255 26.79 21.19 4.32
N SER A 256 25.74 20.62 4.93
CA SER A 256 24.92 21.26 5.96
C SER A 256 24.93 20.45 7.26
N LYS A 257 24.51 21.06 8.38
CA LYS A 257 24.33 20.31 9.63
C LYS A 257 23.29 19.20 9.45
N LYS A 258 23.64 17.96 9.78
CA LYS A 258 22.72 16.81 9.71
C LYS A 258 21.47 17.09 10.55
N GLN A 259 20.30 17.00 9.92
CA GLN A 259 19.00 17.20 10.57
C GLN A 259 18.11 15.99 10.39
N LYS A 260 17.25 15.76 11.38
CA LYS A 260 16.12 14.84 11.26
C LYS A 260 15.17 15.31 10.16
N ALA A 261 14.60 14.38 9.42
CA ALA A 261 13.68 14.64 8.32
C ALA A 261 12.22 14.57 8.78
N VAL A 262 11.39 15.44 8.24
CA VAL A 262 9.93 15.33 8.40
C VAL A 262 9.41 14.36 7.35
N ILE A 263 8.88 13.22 7.81
CA ILE A 263 8.31 12.20 6.94
C ILE A 263 6.80 12.41 6.77
N LEU A 264 6.35 12.44 5.53
CA LEU A 264 4.94 12.55 5.16
C LEU A 264 4.57 11.37 4.26
N GLY A 265 3.48 10.68 4.62
CA GLY A 265 2.90 9.61 3.81
C GLY A 265 1.38 9.78 3.73
N HIS A 266 0.80 9.51 2.56
CA HIS A 266 -0.64 9.52 2.38
C HIS A 266 -1.12 8.25 1.68
N SER A 267 -2.26 7.70 2.13
CA SER A 267 -2.81 6.43 1.61
C SER A 267 -1.74 5.34 1.64
N LEU A 268 -1.45 4.67 0.52
CA LEU A 268 -0.39 3.65 0.48
C LEU A 268 1.01 4.21 0.80
N GLY A 269 1.25 5.50 0.56
CA GLY A 269 2.47 6.20 0.96
C GLY A 269 2.77 6.10 2.46
N SER A 270 1.73 5.96 3.30
CA SER A 270 1.87 5.80 4.75
C SER A 270 2.59 4.51 5.15
N VAL A 271 2.54 3.46 4.33
CA VAL A 271 3.27 2.21 4.58
C VAL A 271 4.79 2.45 4.52
N MET A 272 5.26 3.18 3.51
CA MET A 272 6.67 3.54 3.36
C MET A 272 7.11 4.54 4.43
N ALA A 273 6.24 5.48 4.80
CA ALA A 273 6.50 6.36 5.93
C ALA A 273 6.72 5.55 7.22
N ALA A 274 5.88 4.54 7.48
CA ALA A 274 6.04 3.66 8.63
C ALA A 274 7.37 2.87 8.57
N TRP A 275 7.77 2.36 7.39
CA TRP A 275 9.07 1.69 7.24
C TRP A 275 10.24 2.59 7.62
N MET A 276 10.23 3.86 7.18
CA MET A 276 11.27 4.83 7.58
C MET A 276 11.30 5.06 9.09
N MET A 277 10.14 5.16 9.74
CA MET A 277 10.05 5.37 11.18
C MET A 277 10.57 4.16 11.98
N VAL A 278 10.42 2.95 11.45
CA VAL A 278 10.93 1.73 12.12
C VAL A 278 12.43 1.57 11.90
N ASP A 279 12.90 1.70 10.65
CA ASP A 279 14.26 1.29 10.26
C ASP A 279 15.28 2.44 10.25
N SER A 280 14.84 3.69 10.34
CA SER A 280 15.71 4.88 10.22
C SER A 280 15.38 5.96 11.26
N ARG A 281 15.25 5.55 12.52
CA ARG A 281 14.92 6.44 13.66
C ARG A 281 15.89 7.60 13.87
N GLU A 282 17.14 7.43 13.48
CA GLU A 282 18.16 8.48 13.57
C GLU A 282 18.00 9.56 12.50
N VAL A 283 17.38 9.19 11.38
CA VAL A 283 17.14 10.05 10.23
C VAL A 283 15.78 10.75 10.32
N CYS A 284 14.81 10.16 11.03
CA CYS A 284 13.47 10.71 11.25
C CYS A 284 13.36 11.56 12.52
#